data_AF-A0A4P7ZV11-F1
#
_entry.id   AF-A0A4P7ZV11-F1
#
_cell.length_a   1.000
_cell.length_b   1.000
_cell.length_c   1.000
_cell.angle_alpha   90.00
_cell.angle_beta   90.00
_cell.angle_gamma   90.00
#
_symmetry.space_group_name_H-M   'P 1'
#
loop_
_entity.id
_entity.type
_entity.pdbx_description
1 polymer ?
#
loop_
_entity_poly.entity_id
_entity_poly.type
_entity_poly.pdbx_seq_one_letter_code
_entity_poly.pdbx_strand_id
1 'polypeptide(L)'
;MATEQNISEDYAVLFAGGISPSRNFSRYYNSLKGLYEVLRDQHGIAQENIIVLYANAESDTRHDQAYGFGSIDEIVRLGVDPFLAESIFNEQLEFKKATANNARLSRAEAEGFEENFADLNKRLGGLLKIDYQYEASDKDDGDYLAQVVYFASSDMTFASGSSVLSANGSALQSALTEVAGRVDSNDHVFFWTFDHGDFGEGQGNLIAYNDINPKWLFGRRDVGNQARLNGWGSDAIGNAQLAQWVAPVIESAGYATLVYNQCFSGGMLAASESAIDSADYAYGIAATNQYEQSINYAFAEGIRIALEAGRPLASELFATAKDKDQFAFKGAYEPNAGEPKYPWEHPWAYGDGAFQYFRVMILLIL
;
A
#
# COMPACT_ATOMS: atom_id res chain seq x y z
N MET A 1 36.80 30.41 10.73
CA MET A 1 35.45 30.25 10.18
C MET A 1 34.90 28.99 10.82
N ALA A 2 33.90 29.12 11.70
CA ALA A 2 33.19 27.94 12.18
C ALA A 2 32.48 27.36 10.97
N THR A 3 32.80 26.12 10.60
CA THR A 3 32.01 25.35 9.64
C THR A 3 30.58 25.34 10.17
N GLU A 4 29.62 25.78 9.36
CA GLU A 4 28.20 25.48 9.60
C GLU A 4 28.13 24.00 9.95
N GLN A 5 27.71 23.72 11.17
CA GLN A 5 27.45 22.36 11.58
C GLN A 5 26.23 21.95 10.75
N ASN A 6 26.40 21.05 9.77
CA ASN A 6 25.27 20.52 9.02
C ASN A 6 24.30 19.94 10.06
N ILE A 7 23.17 20.61 10.21
CA ILE A 7 22.12 20.19 11.11
C ILE A 7 21.50 19.00 10.41
N SER A 8 21.64 17.80 11.00
CA SER A 8 20.94 16.59 10.56
C SER A 8 19.47 16.90 10.30
N GLU A 9 18.87 16.37 9.24
CA GLU A 9 17.46 16.52 8.86
C GLU A 9 16.78 15.16 8.68
N ASP A 10 15.45 15.15 8.75
CA ASP A 10 14.65 13.96 8.51
C ASP A 10 13.89 14.10 7.18
N TYR A 11 13.87 13.04 6.39
CA TYR A 11 13.26 12.96 5.06
C TYR A 11 12.35 11.75 4.96
N ALA A 12 11.27 11.87 4.18
CA ALA A 12 10.37 10.76 3.92
C ALA A 12 9.90 10.70 2.47
N VAL A 13 9.80 9.47 1.95
CA VAL A 13 9.15 9.18 0.65
C VAL A 13 8.04 8.17 0.92
N LEU A 14 6.80 8.58 0.67
CA LEU A 14 5.60 7.78 0.95
C LEU A 14 4.92 7.42 -0.37
N PHE A 15 4.78 6.12 -0.65
CA PHE A 15 4.21 5.63 -1.91
C PHE A 15 2.96 4.78 -1.71
N ALA A 16 1.87 5.11 -2.41
CA ALA A 16 0.66 4.30 -2.51
C ALA A 16 0.08 4.35 -3.95
N GLY A 17 0.26 3.26 -4.71
CA GLY A 17 0.04 3.19 -6.16
C GLY A 17 -1.43 3.12 -6.59
N GLY A 18 -2.16 2.12 -6.11
CA GLY A 18 -3.56 1.88 -6.38
C GLY A 18 -3.88 1.13 -7.68
N ILE A 19 -2.92 0.81 -8.56
CA ILE A 19 -3.10 0.21 -9.92
C ILE A 19 -4.08 0.97 -10.84
N SER A 20 -5.35 1.03 -10.48
CA SER A 20 -6.48 1.62 -11.19
C SER A 20 -7.55 2.05 -10.19
N PRO A 21 -8.56 2.85 -10.59
CA PRO A 21 -9.63 3.27 -9.69
C PRO A 21 -10.27 2.13 -8.89
N SER A 22 -10.59 0.99 -9.52
CA SER A 22 -11.22 -0.16 -8.85
C SER A 22 -10.29 -1.01 -7.99
N ARG A 23 -8.98 -0.82 -8.11
CA ARG A 23 -7.97 -1.54 -7.32
C ARG A 23 -7.23 -0.61 -6.36
N ASN A 24 -7.62 0.65 -6.25
CA ASN A 24 -7.01 1.58 -5.30
C ASN A 24 -7.84 1.68 -4.03
N PHE A 25 -7.77 0.65 -3.21
CA PHE A 25 -8.60 0.58 -2.01
C PHE A 25 -8.37 1.77 -1.07
N SER A 26 -9.45 2.31 -0.50
CA SER A 26 -9.41 3.47 0.39
C SER A 26 -8.47 3.32 1.60
N ARG A 27 -8.19 2.07 2.01
CA ARG A 27 -7.16 1.76 3.02
C ARG A 27 -5.77 2.30 2.65
N TYR A 28 -5.39 2.31 1.37
CA TYR A 28 -4.09 2.84 0.93
C TYR A 28 -3.99 4.35 1.17
N TYR A 29 -5.04 5.09 0.78
CA TYR A 29 -5.15 6.53 1.05
C TYR A 29 -5.17 6.82 2.56
N ASN A 30 -6.01 6.11 3.32
CA ASN A 30 -6.16 6.35 4.75
C ASN A 30 -4.87 6.06 5.53
N SER A 31 -4.17 4.97 5.20
CA SER A 31 -2.87 4.67 5.81
C SER A 31 -1.80 5.68 5.42
N LEU A 32 -1.74 6.10 4.15
CA LEU A 32 -0.82 7.15 3.70
C LEU A 32 -1.05 8.47 4.44
N LYS A 33 -2.30 8.93 4.51
CA LYS A 33 -2.68 10.15 5.21
C LYS A 33 -2.35 10.07 6.70
N GLY A 34 -2.76 9.00 7.36
CA GLY A 34 -2.50 8.82 8.80
C GLY A 34 -1.01 8.75 9.10
N LEU A 35 -0.22 8.12 8.23
CA LEU A 35 1.24 8.10 8.36
C LEU A 35 1.83 9.50 8.18
N TYR A 36 1.44 10.24 7.14
CA TYR A 36 1.89 11.61 6.91
C TYR A 36 1.64 12.52 8.12
N GLU A 37 0.42 12.46 8.68
CA GLU A 37 0.04 13.26 9.85
C GLU A 37 0.93 12.90 11.06
N VAL A 38 1.23 11.62 11.30
CA VAL A 38 2.16 11.21 12.36
C VAL A 38 3.57 11.75 12.12
N LEU A 39 4.09 11.63 10.90
CA LEU A 39 5.43 12.12 10.55
C LEU A 39 5.56 13.64 10.74
N ARG A 40 4.56 14.40 10.29
CA ARG A 40 4.56 15.86 10.41
C ARG A 40 4.28 16.31 11.86
N ASP A 41 3.21 15.83 12.46
CA ASP A 41 2.67 16.39 13.71
C ASP A 41 3.38 15.87 14.96
N GLN A 42 3.90 14.64 14.92
CA GLN A 42 4.52 14.00 16.09
C GLN A 42 6.03 13.88 15.97
N HIS A 43 6.55 13.65 14.77
CA HIS A 43 7.99 13.58 14.51
C HIS A 43 8.58 14.89 13.98
N GLY A 44 7.73 15.88 13.66
CA GLY A 44 8.17 17.22 13.30
C GLY A 44 8.95 17.30 11.99
N ILE A 45 8.76 16.33 11.09
CA ILE A 45 9.39 16.33 9.77
C ILE A 45 8.84 17.52 8.96
N ALA A 46 9.74 18.35 8.43
CA ALA A 46 9.38 19.50 7.61
C ALA A 46 8.61 19.04 6.36
N GLN A 47 7.57 19.78 5.96
CA GLN A 47 6.68 19.32 4.89
C GLN A 47 7.42 19.21 3.55
N GLU A 48 8.38 20.11 3.30
CA GLU A 48 9.29 20.12 2.14
C GLU A 48 10.27 18.95 2.10
N ASN A 49 10.39 18.18 3.19
CA ASN A 49 11.22 16.98 3.28
C ASN A 49 10.38 15.69 3.17
N ILE A 50 9.06 15.81 3.01
CA ILE A 50 8.17 14.67 2.75
C ILE A 50 7.70 14.72 1.29
N ILE A 51 7.95 13.66 0.54
CA ILE A 51 7.41 13.46 -0.81
C ILE A 51 6.32 12.41 -0.74
N VAL A 52 5.13 12.76 -1.21
CA VAL A 52 3.95 11.90 -1.23
C VAL A 52 3.66 11.50 -2.68
N LEU A 53 3.63 10.20 -2.94
CA LEU A 53 3.22 9.62 -4.21
C LEU A 53 1.92 8.86 -4.00
N TYR A 54 0.83 9.33 -4.61
CA TYR A 54 -0.48 8.70 -4.48
C TYR A 54 -1.22 8.63 -5.81
N ALA A 55 -1.67 7.44 -6.21
CA ALA A 55 -2.58 7.22 -7.33
C ALA A 55 -2.27 8.12 -8.55
N ASN A 56 -3.26 8.90 -9.00
CA ASN A 56 -3.14 9.85 -10.10
C ASN A 56 -3.09 11.31 -9.63
N ALA A 57 -2.47 11.58 -8.48
CA ALA A 57 -2.64 12.84 -7.76
C ALA A 57 -2.32 14.12 -8.57
N GLU A 58 -1.46 14.06 -9.59
CA GLU A 58 -1.14 15.24 -10.42
C GLU A 58 -2.14 15.49 -11.55
N SER A 59 -2.90 14.47 -11.95
CA SER A 59 -3.77 14.56 -13.14
C SER A 59 -5.25 14.58 -12.78
N ASP A 60 -5.71 13.65 -11.93
CA ASP A 60 -7.12 13.55 -11.57
C ASP A 60 -7.31 12.70 -10.32
N THR A 61 -7.65 13.33 -9.19
CA THR A 61 -8.01 12.60 -7.97
C THR A 61 -9.48 12.22 -7.91
N ARG A 62 -10.29 12.53 -8.94
CA ARG A 62 -11.71 12.17 -8.92
C ARG A 62 -11.84 10.67 -9.02
N HIS A 63 -12.59 10.10 -8.07
CA HIS A 63 -12.93 8.69 -8.07
C HIS A 63 -11.71 7.75 -8.02
N ASP A 64 -10.61 8.21 -7.43
CA ASP A 64 -9.38 7.42 -7.36
C ASP A 64 -9.36 6.44 -6.17
N GLN A 65 -10.29 6.51 -5.21
CA GLN A 65 -10.39 5.54 -4.10
C GLN A 65 -11.52 4.53 -4.30
N ALA A 66 -11.20 3.24 -4.26
CA ALA A 66 -12.16 2.15 -4.19
C ALA A 66 -12.57 1.84 -2.75
N TYR A 67 -13.87 1.90 -2.46
CA TYR A 67 -14.45 1.23 -1.30
C TYR A 67 -15.03 -0.09 -1.80
N GLY A 68 -14.57 -1.19 -1.23
CA GLY A 68 -15.16 -2.51 -1.47
C GLY A 68 -16.61 -2.56 -0.95
N PHE A 69 -17.20 -3.75 -0.87
CA PHE A 69 -18.50 -3.93 -0.21
C PHE A 69 -18.44 -3.37 1.22
N GLY A 70 -18.97 -2.16 1.37
CA GLY A 70 -18.94 -1.43 2.62
C GLY A 70 -20.16 -1.75 3.46
N SER A 71 -20.01 -1.62 4.77
CA SER A 71 -21.11 -1.39 5.69
C SER A 71 -21.86 -0.09 5.35
N ILE A 72 -23.10 0.05 5.81
CA ILE A 72 -23.88 1.30 5.71
C ILE A 72 -23.05 2.49 6.23
N ASP A 73 -22.30 2.30 7.32
CA ASP A 73 -21.47 3.34 7.92
C ASP A 73 -20.36 3.85 6.99
N GLU A 74 -19.81 2.98 6.14
CA GLU A 74 -18.81 3.38 5.14
C GLU A 74 -19.45 4.18 4.00
N ILE A 75 -20.67 3.84 3.58
CA ILE A 75 -21.42 4.59 2.56
C ILE A 75 -21.83 5.97 3.08
N VAL A 76 -22.30 6.05 4.34
CA VAL A 76 -22.67 7.34 4.96
C VAL A 76 -21.46 8.26 5.11
N ARG A 77 -20.27 7.71 5.41
CA ARG A 77 -19.02 8.50 5.49
C ARG A 77 -18.62 9.15 4.17
N LEU A 78 -19.14 8.65 3.04
CA LEU A 78 -18.94 9.28 1.71
C LEU A 78 -19.86 10.50 1.49
N GLY A 79 -20.58 10.95 2.51
CA GLY A 79 -21.51 12.07 2.42
C GLY A 79 -22.83 11.72 1.72
N VAL A 80 -23.11 10.42 1.56
CA VAL A 80 -24.38 9.93 1.02
C VAL A 80 -25.45 10.04 2.11
N ASP A 81 -26.62 10.56 1.72
CA ASP A 81 -27.79 10.63 2.60
C ASP A 81 -28.09 9.25 3.24
N PRO A 82 -28.36 9.15 4.55
CA PRO A 82 -28.56 7.87 5.23
C PRO A 82 -29.69 6.99 4.65
N PHE A 83 -30.77 7.59 4.15
CA PHE A 83 -31.86 6.81 3.53
C PHE A 83 -31.43 6.27 2.16
N LEU A 84 -30.68 7.07 1.41
CA LEU A 84 -30.05 6.60 0.17
C LEU A 84 -29.01 5.51 0.45
N ALA A 85 -28.20 5.65 1.51
CA ALA A 85 -27.22 4.65 1.94
C ALA A 85 -27.86 3.31 2.32
N GLU A 86 -29.01 3.32 2.98
CA GLU A 86 -29.78 2.11 3.29
C GLU A 86 -30.33 1.43 2.02
N SER A 87 -30.89 2.21 1.08
CA SER A 87 -31.35 1.71 -0.22
C SER A 87 -30.20 1.04 -0.99
N ILE A 88 -29.04 1.68 -1.00
CA ILE A 88 -27.82 1.19 -1.64
C ILE A 88 -27.38 -0.13 -0.99
N PHE A 89 -27.28 -0.16 0.34
CA PHE A 89 -26.86 -1.34 1.07
C PHE A 89 -27.80 -2.53 0.83
N ASN A 90 -29.11 -2.28 0.77
CA ASN A 90 -30.09 -3.32 0.47
C ASN A 90 -29.92 -3.86 -0.96
N GLU A 91 -29.71 -3.00 -1.97
CA GLU A 91 -29.42 -3.43 -3.34
C GLU A 91 -28.11 -4.23 -3.42
N GLN A 92 -27.06 -3.80 -2.71
CA GLN A 92 -25.81 -4.55 -2.60
C GLN A 92 -26.02 -5.90 -1.92
N LEU A 93 -26.85 -5.97 -0.89
CA LEU A 93 -27.14 -7.20 -0.17
C LEU A 93 -27.93 -8.16 -1.06
N GLU A 94 -28.90 -7.68 -1.83
CA GLU A 94 -29.62 -8.48 -2.82
C GLU A 94 -28.70 -8.96 -3.94
N PHE A 95 -27.82 -8.09 -4.45
CA PHE A 95 -26.79 -8.45 -5.41
C PHE A 95 -25.83 -9.53 -4.83
N LYS A 96 -25.40 -9.39 -3.58
CA LYS A 96 -24.56 -10.36 -2.87
C LYS A 96 -25.27 -11.68 -2.62
N LYS A 97 -26.58 -11.66 -2.37
CA LYS A 97 -27.40 -12.88 -2.26
C LYS A 97 -27.53 -13.57 -3.60
N ALA A 98 -27.73 -12.81 -4.68
CA ALA A 98 -27.82 -13.33 -6.04
C ALA A 98 -26.50 -13.94 -6.53
N THR A 99 -25.37 -13.44 -6.02
CA THR A 99 -24.01 -13.94 -6.33
C THR A 99 -23.41 -14.86 -5.25
N ALA A 100 -24.15 -15.13 -4.17
CA ALA A 100 -23.69 -16.00 -3.09
C ALA A 100 -23.48 -17.44 -3.60
N ASN A 101 -22.45 -18.14 -3.09
CA ASN A 101 -22.05 -19.49 -3.50
C ASN A 101 -21.53 -19.64 -4.94
N ASN A 102 -20.85 -18.63 -5.49
CA ASN A 102 -20.41 -18.63 -6.89
C ASN A 102 -21.59 -18.78 -7.86
N ALA A 103 -22.78 -18.29 -7.49
CA ALA A 103 -23.90 -18.23 -8.41
C ALA A 103 -23.52 -17.28 -9.54
N ARG A 104 -23.28 -17.88 -10.70
CA ARG A 104 -22.90 -17.21 -11.93
C ARG A 104 -24.15 -16.51 -12.46
N LEU A 105 -24.08 -15.19 -12.65
CA LEU A 105 -25.21 -14.46 -13.22
C LEU A 105 -25.30 -14.78 -14.71
N SER A 106 -26.51 -14.98 -15.23
CA SER A 106 -26.74 -14.93 -16.67
C SER A 106 -26.54 -13.50 -17.19
N ARG A 107 -26.29 -13.37 -18.50
CA ARG A 107 -26.17 -12.07 -19.16
C ARG A 107 -27.38 -11.15 -18.90
N ALA A 108 -28.60 -11.70 -18.95
CA ALA A 108 -29.81 -10.92 -18.71
C ALA A 108 -29.92 -10.43 -17.25
N GLU A 109 -29.45 -11.23 -16.28
CA GLU A 109 -29.37 -10.80 -14.88
C GLU A 109 -28.31 -9.71 -14.70
N ALA A 110 -27.15 -9.85 -15.35
CA ALA A 110 -26.10 -8.83 -15.35
C ALA A 110 -26.59 -7.50 -15.96
N GLU A 111 -27.25 -7.55 -17.12
CA GLU A 111 -27.85 -6.38 -17.80
C GLU A 111 -28.96 -5.73 -16.94
N GLY A 112 -29.79 -6.53 -16.25
CA GLY A 112 -30.79 -6.01 -15.33
C GLY A 112 -30.19 -5.31 -14.10
N PHE A 113 -29.05 -5.79 -13.59
CA PHE A 113 -28.30 -5.07 -12.57
C PHE A 113 -27.68 -3.77 -13.13
N GLU A 114 -27.12 -3.78 -14.35
CA GLU A 114 -26.56 -2.58 -14.98
C GLU A 114 -27.59 -1.43 -15.06
N GLU A 115 -28.83 -1.73 -15.45
CA GLU A 115 -29.90 -0.72 -15.55
C GLU A 115 -30.27 -0.12 -14.18
N ASN A 116 -30.44 -0.95 -13.16
CA ASN A 116 -30.77 -0.49 -11.81
C ASN A 116 -29.64 0.36 -11.22
N PHE A 117 -28.40 -0.05 -11.41
CA PHE A 117 -27.23 0.69 -10.95
C PHE A 117 -26.96 1.96 -11.75
N ALA A 118 -27.34 2.03 -13.04
CA ALA A 118 -27.22 3.26 -13.82
C ALA A 118 -28.12 4.37 -13.24
N ASP A 119 -29.34 4.04 -12.81
CA ASP A 119 -30.21 4.98 -12.10
C ASP A 119 -29.61 5.38 -10.75
N LEU A 120 -29.10 4.41 -9.99
CA LEU A 120 -28.47 4.66 -8.70
C LEU A 120 -27.24 5.57 -8.82
N ASN A 121 -26.37 5.30 -9.80
CA ASN A 121 -25.18 6.10 -10.07
C ASN A 121 -25.55 7.54 -10.47
N LYS A 122 -26.61 7.70 -11.28
CA LYS A 122 -27.14 9.01 -11.65
C LYS A 122 -27.66 9.78 -10.42
N ARG A 123 -28.35 9.11 -9.49
CA ARG A 123 -28.81 9.69 -8.22
C ARG A 123 -27.66 10.09 -7.30
N LEU A 124 -26.53 9.40 -7.39
CA LEU A 124 -25.30 9.67 -6.65
C LEU A 124 -24.33 10.63 -7.36
N GLY A 125 -24.75 11.25 -8.46
CA GLY A 125 -23.94 12.22 -9.17
C GLY A 125 -22.65 11.66 -9.77
N GLY A 126 -22.61 10.35 -10.08
CA GLY A 126 -21.43 9.70 -10.68
C GLY A 126 -20.45 9.08 -9.68
N LEU A 127 -20.77 9.07 -8.37
CA LEU A 127 -19.89 8.50 -7.32
C LEU A 127 -19.85 6.97 -7.29
N LEU A 128 -20.61 6.29 -8.15
CA LEU A 128 -20.75 4.84 -8.15
C LEU A 128 -20.29 4.25 -9.49
N LYS A 129 -19.51 3.16 -9.45
CA LYS A 129 -19.27 2.36 -10.65
C LYS A 129 -19.39 0.89 -10.29
N ILE A 130 -20.18 0.15 -11.05
CA ILE A 130 -20.09 -1.30 -10.98
C ILE A 130 -18.82 -1.69 -11.73
N ASP A 131 -17.93 -2.42 -11.06
CA ASP A 131 -16.82 -3.07 -11.75
C ASP A 131 -17.21 -4.52 -12.02
N TYR A 132 -17.41 -4.84 -13.28
CA TYR A 132 -17.62 -6.22 -13.72
C TYR A 132 -16.25 -6.86 -13.89
N GLN A 133 -15.88 -7.78 -12.99
CA GLN A 133 -14.69 -8.60 -13.20
C GLN A 133 -15.06 -9.80 -14.07
N TYR A 134 -14.71 -9.72 -15.35
CA TYR A 134 -14.91 -10.81 -16.30
C TYR A 134 -13.85 -11.89 -16.08
N GLU A 135 -14.25 -13.10 -15.68
CA GLU A 135 -13.39 -14.27 -15.85
C GLU A 135 -13.62 -14.83 -17.26
N ALA A 136 -12.62 -14.68 -18.12
CA ALA A 136 -12.69 -15.13 -19.50
C ALA A 136 -12.70 -16.67 -19.58
N SER A 137 -13.86 -17.25 -19.89
CA SER A 137 -13.95 -18.38 -20.82
C SER A 137 -15.26 -18.30 -21.58
N ASP A 138 -15.15 -17.98 -22.87
CA ASP A 138 -16.20 -17.83 -23.90
C ASP A 138 -17.15 -16.62 -23.79
N LYS A 139 -16.95 -15.68 -24.73
CA LYS A 139 -17.65 -14.40 -24.86
C LYS A 139 -19.14 -14.51 -25.20
N ASP A 140 -19.64 -15.72 -25.40
CA ASP A 140 -20.97 -15.95 -25.95
C ASP A 140 -21.99 -16.49 -24.92
N ASP A 141 -21.55 -16.94 -23.73
CA ASP A 141 -22.44 -17.42 -22.64
C ASP A 141 -21.80 -17.32 -21.24
N GLY A 142 -20.87 -16.38 -21.03
CA GLY A 142 -19.97 -16.34 -19.88
C GLY A 142 -20.63 -16.06 -18.53
N ASP A 143 -19.99 -16.60 -17.48
CA ASP A 143 -20.35 -16.44 -16.08
C ASP A 143 -19.80 -15.12 -15.51
N TYR A 144 -20.66 -14.24 -15.00
CA TYR A 144 -20.24 -12.92 -14.54
C TYR A 144 -19.97 -12.90 -13.02
N LEU A 145 -18.78 -12.44 -12.63
CA LEU A 145 -18.49 -11.94 -11.28
C LEU A 145 -18.62 -10.41 -11.31
N ALA A 146 -19.77 -9.90 -10.88
CA ALA A 146 -19.93 -8.47 -10.71
C ALA A 146 -19.55 -8.06 -9.27
N GLN A 147 -18.85 -6.94 -9.14
CA GLN A 147 -18.55 -6.31 -7.87
C GLN A 147 -19.03 -4.86 -7.91
N VAL A 148 -19.79 -4.46 -6.90
CA VAL A 148 -20.18 -3.06 -6.72
C VAL A 148 -19.04 -2.36 -6.00
N VAL A 149 -18.47 -1.34 -6.62
CA VAL A 149 -17.36 -0.56 -6.05
C VAL A 149 -17.81 0.90 -5.95
N TYR A 150 -17.61 1.52 -4.78
CA TYR A 150 -17.83 2.96 -4.65
C TYR A 150 -16.53 3.70 -4.87
N PHE A 151 -16.62 4.84 -5.55
CA PHE A 151 -15.47 5.69 -5.73
C PHE A 151 -15.60 7.00 -4.98
N ALA A 152 -14.59 7.27 -4.15
CA ALA A 152 -14.39 8.59 -3.58
C ALA A 152 -13.22 9.28 -4.25
N SER A 153 -13.21 10.60 -4.16
CA SER A 153 -12.06 11.40 -4.56
C SER A 153 -11.11 11.55 -3.39
N SER A 154 -9.81 11.37 -3.63
CA SER A 154 -8.80 11.68 -2.64
C SER A 154 -8.62 13.17 -2.45
N ASP A 155 -8.61 13.57 -1.19
CA ASP A 155 -8.24 14.92 -0.77
C ASP A 155 -6.75 14.93 -0.40
N MET A 156 -5.89 15.47 -1.26
CA MET A 156 -4.45 15.57 -1.01
C MET A 156 -4.07 16.87 -0.27
N THR A 157 -5.04 17.71 0.13
CA THR A 157 -4.75 18.99 0.79
C THR A 157 -4.10 18.83 2.17
N PHE A 158 -4.20 17.65 2.80
CA PHE A 158 -3.48 17.35 4.04
C PHE A 158 -1.95 17.47 3.87
N ALA A 159 -1.45 17.31 2.63
CA ALA A 159 -0.05 17.37 2.25
C ALA A 159 0.31 18.63 1.42
N SER A 160 -0.45 19.74 1.54
CA SER A 160 -0.28 20.93 0.69
C SER A 160 1.10 21.63 0.79
N GLY A 161 1.88 21.37 1.83
CA GLY A 161 3.25 21.87 1.99
C GLY A 161 4.34 20.92 1.47
N SER A 162 3.93 19.76 0.95
CA SER A 162 4.81 18.68 0.48
C SER A 162 4.74 18.54 -1.04
N SER A 163 5.72 17.87 -1.64
CA SER A 163 5.64 17.45 -3.04
C SER A 163 4.65 16.29 -3.15
N VAL A 164 3.55 16.49 -3.89
CA VAL A 164 2.54 15.46 -4.15
C VAL A 164 2.59 15.05 -5.62
N LEU A 165 2.93 13.79 -5.90
CA LEU A 165 3.14 13.23 -7.23
C LEU A 165 2.20 12.05 -7.51
N SER A 166 2.02 11.72 -8.79
CA SER A 166 1.33 10.49 -9.18
C SER A 166 2.20 9.28 -8.82
N ALA A 167 1.61 8.21 -8.30
CA ALA A 167 2.33 7.04 -7.84
C ALA A 167 2.67 6.07 -8.98
N ASN A 168 3.61 6.46 -9.84
CA ASN A 168 4.19 5.62 -10.88
C ASN A 168 5.72 5.53 -10.72
N GLY A 169 6.35 4.61 -11.43
CA GLY A 169 7.77 4.33 -11.39
C GLY A 169 8.65 5.50 -11.81
N SER A 170 8.23 6.28 -12.81
CA SER A 170 8.98 7.49 -13.20
C SER A 170 9.02 8.50 -12.06
N ALA A 171 7.86 8.80 -11.46
CA ALA A 171 7.77 9.74 -10.34
C ALA A 171 8.51 9.21 -9.10
N LEU A 172 8.39 7.92 -8.79
CA LEU A 172 9.10 7.30 -7.67
C LEU A 172 10.62 7.35 -7.85
N GLN A 173 11.11 7.04 -9.05
CA GLN A 173 12.54 7.15 -9.37
C GLN A 173 13.01 8.60 -9.20
N SER A 174 12.26 9.58 -9.71
CA SER A 174 12.60 10.99 -9.55
C SER A 174 12.60 11.43 -8.08
N ALA A 175 11.60 11.03 -7.29
CA ALA A 175 11.52 11.34 -5.87
C ALA A 175 12.71 10.76 -5.07
N LEU A 176 13.05 9.50 -5.29
CA LEU A 176 14.21 8.86 -4.64
C LEU A 176 15.53 9.51 -5.10
N THR A 177 15.64 9.87 -6.38
CA THR A 177 16.81 10.60 -6.90
C THR A 177 16.95 11.99 -6.27
N GLU A 178 15.83 12.71 -6.10
CA GLU A 178 15.82 14.02 -5.44
C GLU A 178 16.28 13.90 -3.98
N VAL A 179 15.71 12.96 -3.22
CA VAL A 179 16.10 12.75 -1.82
C VAL A 179 17.58 12.37 -1.70
N ALA A 180 18.07 11.44 -2.54
CA ALA A 180 19.49 11.08 -2.56
C ALA A 180 20.42 12.28 -2.83
N GLY A 181 19.97 13.28 -3.61
CA GLY A 181 20.72 14.50 -3.88
C GLY A 181 20.64 15.58 -2.79
N ARG A 182 19.73 15.41 -1.80
CA ARG A 182 19.50 16.36 -0.70
C ARG A 182 20.12 15.88 0.62
N VAL A 183 20.13 14.57 0.86
CA VAL A 183 20.58 13.98 2.11
C VAL A 183 22.10 13.86 2.21
N ASP A 184 22.62 13.89 3.43
CA ASP A 184 24.00 13.58 3.76
C ASP A 184 24.14 12.56 4.91
N SER A 185 25.39 12.26 5.31
CA SER A 185 25.70 11.25 6.31
C SER A 185 25.25 11.58 7.74
N ASN A 186 24.59 12.72 7.97
CA ASN A 186 23.94 13.05 9.23
C ASN A 186 22.43 12.86 9.17
N ASP A 187 21.83 12.71 8.00
CA ASP A 187 20.38 12.74 7.81
C ASP A 187 19.71 11.38 8.00
N HIS A 188 18.42 11.41 8.31
CA HIS A 188 17.56 10.23 8.41
C HIS A 188 16.59 10.18 7.22
N VAL A 189 16.46 9.01 6.59
CA VAL A 189 15.48 8.77 5.54
C VAL A 189 14.53 7.65 5.90
N PHE A 190 13.24 7.90 5.73
CA PHE A 190 12.17 6.92 5.87
C PHE A 190 11.45 6.70 4.53
N PHE A 191 11.65 5.53 3.93
CA PHE A 191 10.94 5.12 2.72
C PHE A 191 9.83 4.14 3.07
N TRP A 192 8.61 4.42 2.63
CA TRP A 192 7.46 3.58 2.93
C TRP A 192 6.61 3.36 1.69
N THR A 193 6.27 2.10 1.42
CA THR A 193 5.33 1.72 0.36
C THR A 193 4.14 1.00 0.94
N PHE A 194 2.95 1.27 0.41
CA PHE A 194 1.76 0.46 0.65
C PHE A 194 0.83 0.46 -0.56
N ASP A 195 0.77 -0.70 -1.23
CA ASP A 195 -0.15 -0.95 -2.33
C ASP A 195 -0.31 -2.46 -2.54
N HIS A 196 -0.90 -2.84 -3.66
CA HIS A 196 -0.76 -4.12 -4.29
C HIS A 196 0.70 -4.48 -4.60
N GLY A 197 0.99 -5.77 -4.42
CA GLY A 197 2.16 -6.41 -5.00
C GLY A 197 1.72 -7.58 -5.86
N ASP A 198 2.54 -7.91 -6.85
CA ASP A 198 2.36 -9.10 -7.66
C ASP A 198 3.70 -9.83 -7.87
N PHE A 199 3.62 -10.95 -8.60
CA PHE A 199 4.73 -11.84 -8.88
C PHE A 199 4.80 -12.13 -10.39
N GLY A 200 5.20 -11.13 -11.18
CA GLY A 200 5.67 -11.31 -12.57
C GLY A 200 4.62 -11.55 -13.68
N GLU A 201 5.05 -11.43 -14.94
CA GLU A 201 4.23 -11.69 -16.14
C GLU A 201 3.87 -13.19 -16.25
N GLY A 202 2.58 -13.48 -16.35
CA GLY A 202 2.04 -14.84 -16.48
C GLY A 202 0.98 -15.20 -15.43
N GLN A 203 0.79 -14.36 -14.41
CA GLN A 203 -0.37 -14.40 -13.52
C GLN A 203 -1.34 -13.23 -13.79
N GLY A 204 -1.49 -12.88 -15.08
CA GLY A 204 -2.69 -12.20 -15.55
C GLY A 204 -3.87 -13.09 -15.19
N ASN A 205 -4.76 -12.58 -14.35
CA ASN A 205 -5.69 -13.29 -13.48
C ASN A 205 -5.03 -13.75 -12.17
N LEU A 206 -5.21 -12.89 -11.15
CA LEU A 206 -5.89 -13.35 -9.94
C LEU A 206 -6.89 -14.45 -10.35
N ILE A 207 -6.54 -15.73 -10.20
CA ILE A 207 -7.57 -16.76 -10.16
C ILE A 207 -8.48 -16.29 -9.03
N ALA A 208 -9.76 -16.04 -9.34
CA ALA A 208 -10.71 -15.49 -8.38
C ALA A 208 -10.56 -16.18 -7.03
N TYR A 209 -10.73 -15.40 -5.97
CA TYR A 209 -10.77 -15.79 -4.56
C TYR A 209 -11.61 -17.06 -4.24
N ASN A 210 -12.41 -17.52 -5.20
CA ASN A 210 -13.38 -18.58 -5.08
C ASN A 210 -12.89 -19.96 -5.57
N ASP A 211 -11.72 -20.04 -6.22
CA ASP A 211 -11.05 -21.31 -6.53
C ASP A 211 -9.87 -21.48 -5.57
N ILE A 212 -10.19 -21.64 -4.28
CA ILE A 212 -9.23 -21.83 -3.18
C ILE A 212 -8.57 -23.21 -3.32
N ASN A 213 -7.74 -23.38 -4.34
CA ASN A 213 -6.64 -24.30 -4.29
C ASN A 213 -5.50 -23.55 -3.58
N PRO A 214 -5.05 -23.98 -2.38
CA PRO A 214 -4.02 -23.30 -1.59
C PRO A 214 -2.65 -23.17 -2.30
N LYS A 215 -2.55 -23.61 -3.55
CA LYS A 215 -1.36 -23.52 -4.41
C LYS A 215 -1.15 -22.13 -5.04
N TRP A 216 -2.17 -21.27 -5.13
CA TRP A 216 -2.11 -20.01 -5.90
C TRP A 216 -1.97 -18.72 -5.09
N LEU A 217 -2.02 -18.81 -3.75
CA LEU A 217 -1.72 -17.67 -2.87
C LEU A 217 -0.22 -17.37 -2.77
N PHE A 218 0.60 -18.18 -3.44
CA PHE A 218 2.03 -18.24 -3.19
C PHE A 218 2.87 -18.00 -4.44
N GLY A 219 3.93 -17.23 -4.29
CA GLY A 219 4.91 -16.97 -5.33
C GLY A 219 5.59 -18.26 -5.77
N ARG A 220 5.96 -18.35 -7.05
CA ARG A 220 6.66 -19.52 -7.59
C ARG A 220 8.10 -19.53 -7.08
N ARG A 221 8.40 -20.45 -6.15
CA ARG A 221 9.77 -20.64 -5.61
C ARG A 221 10.80 -21.02 -6.68
N ASP A 222 10.38 -21.65 -7.77
CA ASP A 222 11.25 -22.21 -8.80
C ASP A 222 11.71 -21.20 -9.88
N VAL A 223 11.11 -20.01 -9.93
CA VAL A 223 11.50 -18.95 -10.90
C VAL A 223 12.24 -17.78 -10.25
N GLY A 224 12.58 -17.90 -8.96
CA GLY A 224 13.22 -16.85 -8.20
C GLY A 224 12.29 -15.70 -7.83
N ASN A 225 12.83 -14.72 -7.12
CA ASN A 225 12.11 -13.55 -6.62
C ASN A 225 11.76 -12.57 -7.75
N GLN A 226 10.46 -12.42 -8.05
CA GLN A 226 9.94 -11.52 -9.09
C GLN A 226 8.93 -10.52 -8.52
N ALA A 227 9.03 -10.19 -7.24
CA ALA A 227 8.12 -9.24 -6.60
C ALA A 227 8.11 -7.91 -7.35
N ARG A 228 6.90 -7.34 -7.49
CA ARG A 228 6.69 -6.01 -8.06
C ARG A 228 5.91 -5.13 -7.09
N LEU A 229 6.27 -3.86 -7.07
CA LEU A 229 5.44 -2.79 -6.53
C LEU A 229 4.56 -2.27 -7.65
N ASN A 230 3.26 -2.31 -7.44
CA ASN A 230 2.34 -1.74 -8.41
C ASN A 230 2.21 -0.23 -8.22
N GLY A 231 2.16 0.49 -9.32
CA GLY A 231 1.87 1.90 -9.42
C GLY A 231 0.57 2.14 -10.18
N TRP A 232 0.12 3.39 -10.17
CA TRP A 232 -1.06 3.81 -10.89
C TRP A 232 -0.93 3.63 -12.40
N GLY A 233 -2.03 3.31 -13.07
CA GLY A 233 -2.06 3.06 -14.52
C GLY A 233 -1.52 1.69 -14.92
N SER A 234 -1.56 0.71 -14.01
CA SER A 234 -0.95 -0.62 -14.17
C SER A 234 0.58 -0.57 -14.37
N ASP A 235 1.23 0.48 -13.86
CA ASP A 235 2.68 0.55 -13.86
C ASP A 235 3.25 -0.46 -12.87
N ALA A 236 4.30 -1.20 -13.24
CA ALA A 236 4.81 -2.31 -12.46
C ALA A 236 6.31 -2.16 -12.24
N ILE A 237 6.69 -1.84 -11.01
CA ILE A 237 8.07 -1.55 -10.61
C ILE A 237 8.68 -2.84 -10.06
N GLY A 238 9.65 -3.42 -10.77
CA GLY A 238 10.32 -4.65 -10.33
C GLY A 238 11.20 -4.46 -9.09
N ASN A 239 11.29 -5.48 -8.25
CA ASN A 239 12.16 -5.50 -7.06
C ASN A 239 13.61 -5.03 -7.31
N ALA A 240 14.28 -5.56 -8.35
CA ALA A 240 15.65 -5.20 -8.68
C ALA A 240 15.77 -3.75 -9.16
N GLN A 241 14.74 -3.25 -9.85
CA GLN A 241 14.68 -1.86 -10.29
C GLN A 241 14.50 -0.93 -9.11
N LEU A 242 13.57 -1.24 -8.18
CA LEU A 242 13.39 -0.43 -6.97
C LEU A 242 14.64 -0.45 -6.09
N ALA A 243 15.30 -1.61 -5.95
CA ALA A 243 16.56 -1.74 -5.22
C ALA A 243 17.65 -0.80 -5.76
N GLN A 244 17.75 -0.66 -7.09
CA GLN A 244 18.67 0.29 -7.73
C GLN A 244 18.33 1.76 -7.43
N TRP A 245 17.05 2.08 -7.20
CA TRP A 245 16.61 3.44 -6.91
C TRP A 245 16.80 3.82 -5.44
N VAL A 246 16.64 2.86 -4.51
CA VAL A 246 16.85 3.11 -3.07
C VAL A 246 18.32 3.06 -2.66
N ALA A 247 19.19 2.37 -3.43
CA ALA A 247 20.61 2.25 -3.10
C ALA A 247 21.31 3.62 -2.94
N PRO A 248 21.18 4.60 -3.87
CA PRO A 248 21.80 5.92 -3.69
C PRO A 248 21.28 6.68 -2.46
N VAL A 249 20.02 6.45 -2.06
CA VAL A 249 19.45 7.04 -0.84
C VAL A 249 20.13 6.45 0.40
N ILE A 250 20.28 5.12 0.45
CA ILE A 250 20.99 4.43 1.55
C ILE A 250 22.46 4.85 1.62
N GLU A 251 23.14 4.93 0.47
CA GLU A 251 24.56 5.30 0.39
C GLU A 251 24.82 6.74 0.85
N SER A 252 23.86 7.64 0.65
CA SER A 252 24.03 9.07 0.93
C SER A 252 23.58 9.45 2.34
N ALA A 253 22.54 8.80 2.86
CA ALA A 253 21.97 9.11 4.18
C ALA A 253 22.83 8.58 5.34
N GLY A 254 22.78 9.26 6.48
CA GLY A 254 23.34 8.76 7.72
C GLY A 254 22.59 7.55 8.27
N TYR A 255 21.26 7.56 8.12
CA TYR A 255 20.35 6.51 8.59
C TYR A 255 19.23 6.28 7.57
N ALA A 256 18.93 5.03 7.24
CA ALA A 256 17.89 4.69 6.27
C ALA A 256 16.96 3.59 6.80
N THR A 257 15.65 3.85 6.81
CA THR A 257 14.62 2.86 7.14
C THR A 257 13.71 2.64 5.93
N LEU A 258 13.65 1.42 5.41
CA LEU A 258 12.81 1.04 4.28
C LEU A 258 11.67 0.13 4.76
N VAL A 259 10.42 0.44 4.40
CA VAL A 259 9.23 -0.32 4.81
C VAL A 259 8.37 -0.67 3.60
N TYR A 260 8.23 -1.97 3.33
CA TYR A 260 7.46 -2.51 2.21
C TYR A 260 6.18 -3.20 2.72
N ASN A 261 4.99 -2.64 2.46
CA ASN A 261 3.72 -3.13 3.00
C ASN A 261 2.79 -3.75 1.95
N GLN A 262 3.32 -4.55 1.03
CA GLN A 262 2.54 -5.15 -0.05
C GLN A 262 2.67 -6.68 -0.09
N CYS A 263 1.85 -7.32 -0.93
CA CYS A 263 2.04 -8.74 -1.27
C CYS A 263 3.45 -8.99 -1.78
N PHE A 264 4.07 -10.09 -1.36
CA PHE A 264 5.42 -10.47 -1.75
C PHE A 264 6.49 -9.43 -1.39
N SER A 265 6.22 -8.54 -0.41
CA SER A 265 7.13 -7.47 0.01
C SER A 265 8.49 -7.96 0.45
N GLY A 266 8.59 -9.20 0.96
CA GLY A 266 9.87 -9.83 1.26
C GLY A 266 10.77 -9.95 0.04
N GLY A 267 10.20 -10.02 -1.16
CA GLY A 267 10.95 -9.98 -2.40
C GLY A 267 11.56 -8.60 -2.68
N MET A 268 10.86 -7.52 -2.31
CA MET A 268 11.38 -6.15 -2.43
C MET A 268 12.54 -5.92 -1.45
N LEU A 269 12.37 -6.38 -0.21
CA LEU A 269 13.40 -6.30 0.83
C LEU A 269 14.64 -7.12 0.45
N ALA A 270 14.46 -8.37 0.01
CA ALA A 270 15.57 -9.23 -0.40
C ALA A 270 16.42 -8.62 -1.53
N ALA A 271 15.78 -7.92 -2.48
CA ALA A 271 16.50 -7.22 -3.55
C ALA A 271 17.32 -6.03 -3.03
N SER A 272 16.95 -5.45 -1.88
CA SER A 272 17.61 -4.31 -1.26
C SER A 272 18.73 -4.69 -0.27
N GLU A 273 18.87 -5.97 0.09
CA GLU A 273 19.83 -6.46 1.11
C GLU A 273 21.27 -5.99 0.84
N SER A 274 21.75 -6.08 -0.40
CA SER A 274 23.14 -5.66 -0.71
C SER A 274 23.38 -4.17 -0.48
N ALA A 275 22.37 -3.32 -0.68
CA ALA A 275 22.47 -1.89 -0.37
C ALA A 275 22.43 -1.68 1.15
N ILE A 276 21.56 -2.41 1.86
CA ILE A 276 21.49 -2.38 3.33
C ILE A 276 22.82 -2.82 3.96
N ASP A 277 23.44 -3.90 3.46
CA ASP A 277 24.74 -4.39 3.95
C ASP A 277 25.90 -3.41 3.70
N SER A 278 25.75 -2.51 2.74
CA SER A 278 26.77 -1.51 2.42
C SER A 278 26.77 -0.30 3.35
N ALA A 279 25.76 -0.17 4.22
CA ALA A 279 25.60 0.93 5.16
C ALA A 279 25.42 0.42 6.59
N ASP A 280 26.19 0.96 7.53
CA ASP A 280 26.14 0.56 8.95
C ASP A 280 24.77 0.83 9.61
N TYR A 281 23.99 1.75 9.03
CA TYR A 281 22.74 2.26 9.61
C TYR A 281 21.57 2.23 8.63
N ALA A 282 21.44 1.12 7.90
CA ALA A 282 20.25 0.81 7.10
C ALA A 282 19.43 -0.32 7.73
N TYR A 283 18.11 -0.21 7.64
CA TYR A 283 17.18 -1.23 8.12
C TYR A 283 16.00 -1.37 7.17
N GLY A 284 15.66 -2.60 6.81
CA GLY A 284 14.55 -2.88 5.91
C GLY A 284 13.51 -3.77 6.56
N ILE A 285 12.23 -3.51 6.26
CA ILE A 285 11.07 -4.17 6.83
C ILE A 285 10.13 -4.60 5.70
N ALA A 286 9.59 -5.82 5.78
CA ALA A 286 8.58 -6.34 4.86
C ALA A 286 7.40 -6.92 5.63
N ALA A 287 6.18 -6.63 5.16
CA ALA A 287 4.94 -7.18 5.71
C ALA A 287 4.82 -8.70 5.53
N THR A 288 5.46 -9.25 4.49
CA THR A 288 5.39 -10.68 4.18
C THR A 288 6.74 -11.23 3.78
N ASN A 289 6.88 -12.56 3.70
CA ASN A 289 7.97 -13.14 2.92
C ASN A 289 7.77 -12.91 1.41
N GLN A 290 8.74 -13.31 0.61
CA GLN A 290 8.72 -13.16 -0.85
C GLN A 290 7.72 -14.06 -1.59
N TYR A 291 7.05 -14.98 -0.90
CA TYR A 291 6.21 -16.02 -1.50
C TYR A 291 4.75 -15.96 -1.07
N GLU A 292 4.30 -14.93 -0.38
CA GLU A 292 2.92 -14.85 0.08
C GLU A 292 2.33 -13.45 -0.07
N GLN A 293 1.01 -13.40 -0.13
CA GLN A 293 0.25 -12.16 -0.18
C GLN A 293 0.11 -11.56 1.21
N SER A 294 0.07 -10.23 1.29
CA SER A 294 -0.33 -9.52 2.50
C SER A 294 -1.86 -9.55 2.62
N ILE A 295 -2.36 -9.66 3.83
CA ILE A 295 -3.77 -9.72 4.16
C ILE A 295 -4.16 -8.39 4.78
N ASN A 296 -5.01 -7.66 4.07
CA ASN A 296 -5.56 -6.39 4.50
C ASN A 296 -4.49 -5.29 4.67
N TYR A 297 -4.47 -4.58 5.80
CA TYR A 297 -3.57 -3.45 6.09
C TYR A 297 -2.99 -3.47 7.50
N ALA A 298 -3.14 -4.58 8.24
CA ALA A 298 -2.86 -4.62 9.68
C ALA A 298 -1.37 -4.38 9.98
N PHE A 299 -0.46 -4.91 9.16
CA PHE A 299 0.96 -4.64 9.29
C PHE A 299 1.33 -3.16 9.05
N ALA A 300 0.78 -2.55 7.98
CA ALA A 300 0.98 -1.13 7.67
C ALA A 300 0.47 -0.22 8.81
N GLU A 301 -0.68 -0.55 9.37
CA GLU A 301 -1.23 0.14 10.53
C GLU A 301 -0.37 -0.04 11.78
N GLY A 302 0.21 -1.23 11.95
CA GLY A 302 1.17 -1.51 13.01
C GLY A 302 2.42 -0.62 12.94
N ILE A 303 2.91 -0.29 11.74
CA ILE A 303 4.00 0.69 11.55
C ILE A 303 3.58 2.08 12.03
N ARG A 304 2.39 2.54 11.63
CA ARG A 304 1.82 3.83 12.10
C ARG A 304 1.70 3.87 13.62
N ILE A 305 1.16 2.81 14.24
CA ILE A 305 1.05 2.69 15.69
C ILE A 305 2.42 2.73 16.38
N ALA A 306 3.45 2.13 15.78
CA ALA A 306 4.81 2.16 16.31
C ALA A 306 5.40 3.57 16.32
N LEU A 307 5.15 4.33 15.25
CA LEU A 307 5.54 5.73 15.13
C LEU A 307 4.80 6.62 16.13
N GLU A 308 3.49 6.42 16.30
CA GLU A 308 2.67 7.16 17.28
C GLU A 308 3.11 6.90 18.72
N ALA A 309 3.58 5.68 19.01
CA ALA A 309 4.09 5.32 20.32
C ALA A 309 5.46 5.97 20.61
N GLY A 310 6.06 6.70 19.67
CA GLY A 310 7.36 7.36 19.84
C GLY A 310 8.51 6.39 20.12
N ARG A 311 8.39 5.14 19.65
CA ARG A 311 9.43 4.12 19.80
C ARG A 311 10.67 4.59 19.06
N PRO A 312 11.86 4.77 19.65
CA PRO A 312 12.94 5.42 18.92
C PRO A 312 13.59 4.53 17.86
N LEU A 313 13.64 3.20 18.03
CA LEU A 313 14.50 2.35 17.20
C LEU A 313 13.81 1.81 15.93
N ALA A 314 14.56 1.72 14.83
CA ALA A 314 14.06 1.15 13.58
C ALA A 314 13.57 -0.31 13.76
N SER A 315 14.28 -1.11 14.54
CA SER A 315 13.88 -2.48 14.89
C SER A 315 12.58 -2.56 15.73
N GLU A 316 12.26 -1.53 16.51
CA GLU A 316 11.00 -1.47 17.27
C GLU A 316 9.79 -1.21 16.36
N LEU A 317 9.97 -0.57 15.21
CA LEU A 317 8.92 -0.46 14.18
C LEU A 317 8.48 -1.85 13.73
N PHE A 318 9.44 -2.70 13.35
CA PHE A 318 9.15 -4.07 12.94
C PHE A 318 8.50 -4.89 14.06
N ALA A 319 9.07 -4.87 15.25
CA ALA A 319 8.55 -5.64 16.39
C ALA A 319 7.11 -5.25 16.73
N THR A 320 6.80 -3.94 16.71
CA THR A 320 5.45 -3.43 16.97
C THR A 320 4.50 -3.77 15.83
N ALA A 321 4.90 -3.58 14.57
CA ALA A 321 4.07 -3.91 13.42
C ALA A 321 3.72 -5.40 13.39
N LYS A 322 4.72 -6.27 13.60
CA LYS A 322 4.51 -7.71 13.72
C LYS A 322 3.63 -8.09 14.92
N ASP A 323 3.72 -7.39 16.06
CA ASP A 323 2.84 -7.64 17.22
C ASP A 323 1.38 -7.29 16.91
N LYS A 324 1.15 -6.10 16.31
CA LYS A 324 -0.18 -5.56 16.02
C LYS A 324 -0.87 -6.20 14.83
N ASP A 325 -0.12 -6.78 13.92
CA ASP A 325 -0.70 -7.55 12.83
C ASP A 325 -1.31 -8.86 13.38
N GLN A 326 -2.64 -8.94 13.30
CA GLN A 326 -3.40 -10.13 13.71
C GLN A 326 -3.18 -11.33 12.78
N PHE A 327 -2.67 -11.11 11.56
CA PHE A 327 -2.34 -12.14 10.59
C PHE A 327 -0.85 -12.50 10.61
N ALA A 328 0.01 -11.74 11.30
CA ALA A 328 1.41 -12.11 11.42
C ALA A 328 1.59 -13.43 12.20
N PHE A 329 2.32 -14.36 11.61
CA PHE A 329 2.74 -15.61 12.22
C PHE A 329 3.65 -15.30 13.42
N LYS A 330 3.21 -15.73 14.61
CA LYS A 330 3.89 -15.42 15.88
C LYS A 330 5.00 -16.41 16.23
N GLY A 331 5.12 -17.53 15.50
CA GLY A 331 6.20 -18.49 15.71
C GLY A 331 7.54 -18.03 15.12
N ALA A 332 8.59 -18.81 15.38
CA ALA A 332 9.91 -18.59 14.78
C ALA A 332 9.95 -19.11 13.34
N TYR A 333 10.64 -18.38 12.47
CA TYR A 333 10.97 -18.75 11.09
C TYR A 333 12.24 -18.01 10.69
N GLU A 334 12.97 -18.57 9.74
CA GLU A 334 14.15 -17.92 9.17
C GLU A 334 13.75 -16.63 8.42
N PRO A 335 14.65 -15.63 8.35
CA PRO A 335 14.43 -14.42 7.54
C PRO A 335 14.02 -14.76 6.10
N ASN A 336 13.04 -14.04 5.57
CA ASN A 336 12.43 -14.25 4.25
C ASN A 336 11.98 -15.70 3.96
N ALA A 337 11.78 -16.50 5.01
CA ALA A 337 11.33 -17.87 4.91
C ALA A 337 9.91 -17.99 5.48
N GLY A 338 9.58 -19.19 5.97
CA GLY A 338 8.22 -19.59 6.27
C GLY A 338 7.63 -20.39 5.11
N GLU A 339 6.88 -21.44 5.46
CA GLU A 339 5.96 -22.03 4.49
C GLU A 339 4.71 -21.16 4.48
N PRO A 340 4.38 -20.56 3.33
CA PRO A 340 3.20 -19.73 3.23
C PRO A 340 1.96 -20.50 3.70
N LYS A 341 1.20 -19.89 4.63
CA LYS A 341 0.12 -20.60 5.32
C LYS A 341 -1.03 -19.64 5.58
N TYR A 342 -2.02 -19.61 4.70
CA TYR A 342 -3.22 -18.81 4.91
C TYR A 342 -3.93 -19.18 6.24
N PRO A 343 -4.43 -18.20 7.03
CA PRO A 343 -4.43 -16.75 6.80
C PRO A 343 -3.25 -16.03 7.49
N TRP A 344 -2.07 -16.63 7.55
CA TRP A 344 -0.90 -16.10 8.23
C TRP A 344 0.11 -15.48 7.25
N GLU A 345 0.68 -14.35 7.64
CA GLU A 345 1.79 -13.66 7.01
C GLU A 345 3.08 -13.91 7.79
N HIS A 346 4.23 -13.88 7.14
CA HIS A 346 5.55 -14.01 7.74
C HIS A 346 6.34 -12.71 7.53
N PRO A 347 5.97 -11.60 8.21
CA PRO A 347 6.74 -10.37 8.13
C PRO A 347 8.19 -10.60 8.52
N TRP A 348 9.12 -9.92 7.89
CA TRP A 348 10.52 -10.04 8.30
C TRP A 348 11.26 -8.73 8.08
N ALA A 349 12.45 -8.65 8.65
CA ALA A 349 13.29 -7.47 8.60
C ALA A 349 14.75 -7.87 8.43
N TYR A 350 15.55 -6.92 7.94
CA TYR A 350 16.96 -7.11 7.62
C TYR A 350 17.78 -5.87 8.02
N GLY A 351 19.01 -6.09 8.50
CA GLY A 351 19.87 -5.07 9.11
C GLY A 351 19.82 -5.06 10.65
N ASP A 352 20.72 -4.29 11.30
CA ASP A 352 20.83 -4.23 12.77
C ASP A 352 19.63 -3.49 13.40
N GLY A 353 19.16 -2.40 12.77
CA GLY A 353 18.00 -1.64 13.21
C GLY A 353 18.12 -1.03 14.63
N ALA A 354 19.32 -1.04 15.21
CA ALA A 354 19.65 -0.51 16.53
C ALA A 354 20.00 0.99 16.49
N PHE A 355 19.30 1.74 15.63
CA PHE A 355 19.46 3.18 15.45
C PHE A 355 18.10 3.87 15.43
N GLN A 356 18.10 5.18 15.66
CA GLN A 356 16.87 5.97 15.64
C GLN A 356 16.39 6.19 14.20
N TYR A 357 15.12 5.94 13.90
CA TYR A 357 14.63 6.17 12.53
C TYR A 357 14.38 7.65 12.23
N PHE A 358 14.16 8.49 13.26
CA PHE A 358 14.18 9.95 13.18
C PHE A 358 14.92 10.54 14.38
N ARG A 359 15.34 11.79 14.25
CA ARG A 359 15.91 12.52 15.38
C ARG A 359 14.90 12.67 16.52
N VAL A 360 15.37 12.49 17.75
CA VAL A 360 14.60 12.87 18.93
C VAL A 360 14.55 14.39 19.02
N MET A 361 13.36 14.97 18.80
CA MET A 361 13.13 16.37 19.16
C MET A 361 13.28 16.53 20.67
N ILE A 362 14.42 17.05 21.12
CA ILE A 362 14.56 17.55 22.48
C ILE A 362 13.73 18.83 22.54
N LEU A 363 12.46 18.72 22.95
CA LEU A 363 11.70 19.88 23.38
C LEU A 363 12.43 20.47 24.59
N LEU A 364 13.25 21.48 24.33
CA LEU A 364 13.74 22.38 25.37
C LEU A 364 12.52 23.14 25.89
N ILE A 365 11.90 22.60 26.94
CA ILE A 365 10.93 23.34 27.74
C ILE A 365 11.72 24.45 28.44
N LEU A 366 11.72 25.64 27.83
CA LEU A 366 12.32 26.87 28.36
C LEU A 366 11.35 27.62 29.26
#